data_AF-A0A6B3GE13-F1
#
_entry.id   AF-A0A6B3GE13-F1
#
_cell.length_a   1.000
_cell.length_b   1.000
_cell.length_c   1.000
_cell.angle_alpha   90.00
_cell.angle_beta   90.00
_cell.angle_gamma   90.00
#
_symmetry.space_group_name_H-M   'P 1'
#
loop_
_entity.id
_entity.type
_entity.pdbx_description
1 polymer ?
#
loop_
_entity_poly.entity_id
_entity_poly.type
_entity_poly.pdbx_seq_one_letter_code
_entity_poly.pdbx_strand_id
1 'polypeptide(L)'
;MTDPDPDPQSGRPTSNAMRRALKRARDGVALDVTEAAVLLQARGDDLKDLAASAARVRNAGLEAAGRPGVITYSRKVFIPLTRLCRDRCHYCTFVTVPGKLRRAGHGMFLSPDEVLKIAR
;
A
#
# COMPACT_ATOMS: atom_id res chain seq x y z
N MET A 1 31.28 13.96 -14.89
CA MET A 1 31.12 14.41 -13.50
C MET A 1 30.20 13.41 -12.84
N THR A 2 30.78 12.34 -12.30
CA THR A 2 30.03 11.25 -11.67
C THR A 2 29.89 11.66 -10.22
N ASP A 3 28.69 12.03 -9.79
CA ASP A 3 28.42 12.19 -8.36
C ASP A 3 28.75 10.86 -7.67
N PRO A 4 29.48 10.87 -6.54
CA PRO A 4 29.73 9.66 -5.79
C PRO A 4 28.38 9.09 -5.32
N ASP A 5 28.20 7.77 -5.48
CA ASP A 5 27.05 7.06 -4.95
C ASP A 5 26.93 7.36 -3.44
N PRO A 6 25.74 7.75 -2.94
CA PRO A 6 25.58 8.06 -1.52
C PRO A 6 25.89 6.82 -0.68
N ASP A 7 26.64 7.02 0.40
CA ASP A 7 26.96 5.96 1.35
C ASP A 7 25.65 5.30 1.84
N PRO A 8 25.46 3.98 1.66
CA PRO A 8 24.24 3.28 2.08
C PRO A 8 23.97 3.34 3.59
N GLN A 9 24.95 3.79 4.39
CA GLN A 9 24.81 4.00 5.83
C GLN A 9 24.28 5.39 6.19
N SER A 10 24.42 6.39 5.30
CA SER A 10 24.02 7.79 5.56
C SER A 10 22.51 8.01 5.77
N GLY A 11 21.69 7.02 5.43
CA GLY A 11 20.22 7.07 5.57
C GLY A 11 19.63 6.21 6.69
N ARG A 12 20.44 5.44 7.43
CA ARG A 12 19.92 4.50 8.44
C ARG A 12 19.65 5.21 9.78
N PRO A 13 18.50 4.96 10.43
CA PRO A 13 18.22 5.51 11.75
C PRO A 13 19.22 4.98 12.76
N THR A 14 19.60 5.83 13.70
CA THR A 14 20.35 5.36 14.87
C THR A 14 19.48 4.43 15.71
N SER A 15 20.12 3.54 16.48
CA SER A 15 19.42 2.65 17.42
C SER A 15 18.55 3.43 18.42
N ASN A 16 19.01 4.61 18.84
CA ASN A 16 18.25 5.49 19.73
C ASN A 16 17.04 6.11 19.05
N ALA A 17 17.16 6.54 17.79
CA ALA A 17 16.02 7.02 17.02
C ALA A 17 14.95 5.92 16.87
N MET A 18 15.37 4.69 16.52
CA MET A 18 14.47 3.54 16.41
C MET A 18 13.77 3.25 17.74
N ARG A 19 14.53 3.18 18.84
CA ARG A 19 14.00 2.90 20.18
C ARG A 19 12.97 3.94 20.64
N ARG A 20 13.23 5.22 20.36
CA ARG A 20 12.30 6.33 20.68
C ARG A 20 11.02 6.26 19.85
N ALA A 21 11.14 6.04 18.54
CA ALA A 21 9.98 5.92 17.66
C ALA A 21 9.12 4.70 18.02
N LEU A 22 9.74 3.54 18.30
CA LEU A 22 9.03 2.35 18.77
C LEU A 22 8.34 2.57 20.11
N LYS A 23 8.98 3.30 21.04
CA LYS A 23 8.33 3.65 22.30
C LYS A 23 7.05 4.46 22.07
N ARG A 24 7.10 5.48 21.21
CA ARG A 24 5.91 6.29 20.91
C ARG A 24 4.83 5.49 20.19
N ALA A 25 5.22 4.62 19.25
CA ALA A 25 4.29 3.69 18.61
C ALA A 25 3.60 2.78 19.64
N ARG A 26 4.36 2.31 20.65
CA ARG A 26 3.79 1.50 21.73
C ARG A 26 2.80 2.26 22.60
N ASP A 27 3.09 3.53 22.85
CA ASP A 27 2.27 4.43 23.67
C ASP A 27 1.01 4.89 22.89
N GLY A 28 0.86 4.52 21.61
CA GLY A 28 -0.35 4.76 20.81
C GLY A 28 -0.57 6.23 20.44
N VAL A 29 0.46 7.07 20.58
CA VAL A 29 0.38 8.49 20.24
C VAL A 29 0.55 8.72 18.74
N ALA A 30 0.11 9.90 18.28
CA ALA A 30 0.39 10.33 16.91
C ALA A 30 1.91 10.42 16.68
N LEU A 31 2.35 9.82 15.56
CA LEU A 31 3.74 9.84 15.11
C LEU A 31 3.91 10.93 14.07
N ASP A 32 5.01 11.68 14.15
CA ASP A 32 5.36 12.64 13.11
C ASP A 32 6.02 11.96 11.89
N VAL A 33 6.26 12.73 10.82
CA VAL A 33 6.87 12.23 9.58
C VAL A 33 8.28 11.68 9.81
N THR A 34 9.04 12.28 10.73
CA THR A 34 10.41 11.84 11.06
C THR A 34 10.38 10.49 11.76
N GLU A 35 9.51 10.34 12.75
CA GLU A 35 9.30 9.09 13.48
C GLU A 35 8.79 7.98 12.55
N ALA A 36 7.85 8.29 11.66
CA ALA A 36 7.38 7.36 10.64
C ALA A 36 8.50 6.94 9.68
N ALA A 37 9.33 7.88 9.21
CA ALA A 37 10.46 7.60 8.33
C ALA A 37 11.51 6.68 8.99
N VAL A 38 11.74 6.85 10.30
CA VAL A 38 12.57 5.93 11.10
C VAL A 38 11.96 4.52 11.11
N LEU A 39 10.67 4.41 11.42
CA LEU A 39 9.98 3.12 11.55
C LEU A 39 9.83 2.36 10.21
N LEU A 40 9.77 3.05 9.07
CA LEU A 40 9.81 2.42 7.74
C LEU A 40 11.08 1.58 7.50
N GLN A 41 12.15 1.89 8.24
CA GLN A 41 13.41 1.17 8.18
C GLN A 41 13.52 0.04 9.22
N ALA A 42 12.49 -0.19 10.05
CA ALA A 42 12.48 -1.28 11.03
C ALA A 42 12.60 -2.65 10.35
N ARG A 43 13.45 -3.52 10.90
CA ARG A 43 13.68 -4.90 10.42
C ARG A 43 13.82 -5.82 11.63
N GLY A 44 13.73 -7.14 11.41
CA GLY A 44 13.93 -8.13 12.47
C GLY A 44 12.99 -7.89 13.66
N ASP A 45 13.55 -7.82 14.87
CA ASP A 45 12.78 -7.67 16.10
C ASP A 45 12.10 -6.29 16.22
N ASP A 46 12.73 -5.23 15.70
CA ASP A 46 12.10 -3.90 15.64
C ASP A 46 10.83 -3.92 14.79
N LEU A 47 10.82 -4.68 13.69
CA LEU A 47 9.63 -4.83 12.84
C LEU A 47 8.53 -5.63 13.55
N LYS A 48 8.89 -6.67 14.30
CA LYS A 48 7.92 -7.45 15.10
C LYS A 48 7.27 -6.57 16.18
N ASP A 49 8.06 -5.74 16.85
CA ASP A 49 7.61 -4.79 17.87
C ASP A 49 6.68 -3.71 17.28
N LEU A 50 7.05 -3.16 16.12
CA LEU A 50 6.20 -2.22 15.39
C LEU A 50 4.86 -2.86 14.98
N ALA A 51 4.90 -4.07 14.43
CA ALA A 51 3.69 -4.81 14.03
C ALA A 51 2.78 -5.13 15.23
N ALA A 52 3.36 -5.49 16.38
CA ALA A 52 2.61 -5.72 17.61
C ALA A 52 1.94 -4.43 18.12
N SER A 53 2.63 -3.30 18.03
CA SER A 53 2.06 -1.98 18.38
C SER A 53 0.92 -1.60 17.44
N ALA A 54 1.09 -1.76 16.13
CA ALA A 54 0.03 -1.52 15.14
C ALA A 54 -1.19 -2.44 15.36
N ALA A 55 -0.97 -3.71 15.70
CA ALA A 55 -2.03 -4.66 16.02
C ALA A 55 -2.86 -4.22 17.24
N ARG A 56 -2.21 -3.69 18.30
CA ARG A 56 -2.92 -3.15 19.47
C ARG A 56 -3.78 -1.95 19.11
N VAL A 57 -3.27 -1.00 18.33
CA VAL A 57 -4.04 0.17 17.86
C VAL A 57 -5.26 -0.28 17.04
N ARG A 58 -5.07 -1.22 16.10
CA ARG A 58 -6.17 -1.81 15.32
C ARG A 58 -7.22 -2.46 16.23
N ASN A 59 -6.79 -3.27 17.20
CA ASN A 59 -7.69 -3.99 18.09
C ASN A 59 -8.50 -3.03 18.97
N ALA A 60 -7.87 -1.99 19.53
CA ALA A 60 -8.56 -0.96 20.30
C ALA A 60 -9.65 -0.25 19.45
N GLY A 61 -9.36 0.04 18.19
CA GLY A 61 -10.36 0.59 17.26
C GLY A 61 -11.53 -0.37 16.98
N LEU A 62 -11.26 -1.67 16.87
CA LEU A 62 -12.30 -2.70 16.71
C LEU A 62 -13.15 -2.86 17.97
N GLU A 63 -12.55 -2.81 19.16
CA GLU A 63 -13.23 -2.84 20.45
C GLU A 63 -14.16 -1.62 20.59
N ALA A 64 -13.65 -0.42 20.34
CA ALA A 64 -14.44 0.81 20.38
C ALA A 64 -15.62 0.80 19.39
N ALA A 65 -15.46 0.12 18.25
CA ALA A 65 -16.52 -0.07 17.26
C ALA A 65 -17.48 -1.24 17.58
N GLY A 66 -17.35 -1.89 18.75
CA GLY A 66 -18.19 -3.03 19.15
C GLY A 66 -17.96 -4.29 18.31
N ARG A 67 -16.77 -4.43 17.71
CA ARG A 67 -16.42 -5.48 16.73
C ARG A 67 -15.10 -6.19 17.08
N PRO A 68 -14.86 -6.61 18.34
CA PRO A 68 -13.60 -7.23 18.75
C PRO A 68 -13.29 -8.48 17.92
N GLY A 69 -12.06 -8.59 17.41
CA GLY A 69 -11.60 -9.74 16.62
C GLY A 69 -12.24 -9.85 15.21
N VAL A 70 -13.10 -8.92 14.80
CA VAL A 70 -13.80 -9.01 13.51
C VAL A 70 -12.94 -8.43 12.39
N ILE A 71 -12.51 -9.30 11.47
CA ILE A 71 -11.93 -8.91 10.19
C ILE A 71 -13.06 -8.87 9.15
N THR A 72 -13.38 -7.69 8.63
CA THR A 72 -14.31 -7.55 7.49
C THR A 72 -13.56 -7.54 6.18
N TYR A 73 -14.14 -8.20 5.19
CA TYR A 73 -13.71 -8.14 3.81
C TYR A 73 -14.88 -7.69 2.94
N SER A 74 -14.59 -6.96 1.87
CA SER A 74 -15.59 -6.53 0.90
C SER A 74 -15.36 -7.33 -0.37
N ARG A 75 -16.32 -8.18 -0.74
CA ARG A 75 -16.31 -8.87 -2.05
C ARG A 75 -16.59 -7.83 -3.12
N LYS A 76 -15.52 -7.23 -3.66
CA LYS A 76 -15.60 -6.24 -4.73
C LYS A 76 -15.19 -6.88 -6.04
N VAL A 77 -16.01 -6.67 -7.06
CA VAL A 77 -15.66 -6.93 -8.45
C VAL A 77 -15.18 -5.63 -9.06
N PHE A 78 -14.01 -5.65 -9.69
CA PHE A 78 -13.50 -4.52 -10.45
C PHE A 78 -13.86 -4.70 -11.93
N ILE A 79 -14.67 -3.80 -12.49
CA ILE A 79 -15.13 -3.85 -13.88
C ILE A 79 -14.41 -2.76 -14.69
N PRO A 80 -13.49 -3.15 -15.58
CA PRO A 80 -12.64 -2.20 -16.29
C PRO A 80 -13.30 -1.68 -17.57
N LEU A 81 -14.31 -0.81 -17.41
CA LEU A 81 -15.18 -0.35 -18.51
C LEU A 81 -14.41 0.19 -19.73
N THR A 82 -13.25 0.79 -19.49
CA THR A 82 -12.31 1.23 -20.54
C THR A 82 -11.00 0.48 -20.40
N ARG A 83 -10.38 0.17 -21.54
CA ARG A 83 -9.02 -0.39 -21.61
C ARG A 83 -7.97 0.70 -21.91
N LEU A 84 -8.39 1.97 -21.95
CA LEU A 84 -7.59 3.12 -22.33
C LEU A 84 -7.42 4.10 -21.18
N CYS A 85 -6.27 4.78 -21.13
CA CYS A 85 -6.02 5.96 -20.32
C CYS A 85 -5.18 6.97 -21.13
N ARG A 86 -5.30 8.26 -20.80
CA ARG A 86 -4.48 9.32 -21.38
C ARG A 86 -3.04 9.30 -20.86
N ASP A 87 -2.87 8.87 -19.61
CA ASP A 87 -1.58 8.83 -18.93
C ASP A 87 -0.77 7.59 -19.31
N ARG A 88 0.55 7.70 -19.11
CA ARG A 88 1.52 6.63 -19.35
C ARG A 88 2.26 6.28 -18.07
N CYS A 89 1.58 5.62 -17.16
CA CYS A 89 2.19 5.14 -15.92
C CYS A 89 2.96 3.84 -16.18
N HIS A 90 4.27 3.84 -15.94
CA HIS A 90 5.12 2.66 -16.17
C HIS A 90 4.79 1.46 -15.27
N TYR A 91 4.15 1.70 -14.12
CA TYR A 91 3.68 0.65 -13.20
C TYR A 91 2.27 0.13 -13.53
N CYS A 92 1.57 0.75 -14.47
CA CYS A 92 0.16 0.45 -14.71
C CYS A 92 -0.01 -0.71 -15.70
N THR A 93 -0.57 -1.81 -15.21
CA THR A 93 -0.89 -3.00 -16.03
C THR A 93 -2.23 -2.89 -16.75
N PHE A 94 -3.02 -1.86 -16.44
CA PHE A 94 -4.38 -1.69 -16.90
C PHE A 94 -4.48 -1.15 -18.32
N VAL A 95 -3.63 -0.17 -18.63
CA VAL A 95 -3.72 0.63 -19.84
C VAL A 95 -3.13 -0.14 -21.00
N THR A 96 -3.86 -0.16 -22.11
CA THR A 96 -3.34 -0.66 -23.38
C THR A 96 -3.58 0.36 -24.49
N VAL A 97 -2.87 0.17 -25.59
CA VAL A 97 -2.93 1.07 -26.75
C VAL A 97 -3.93 0.56 -27.78
N PRO A 98 -4.65 1.44 -28.50
CA PRO A 98 -5.68 1.04 -29.46
C PRO A 98 -5.22 0.00 -30.49
N GLY A 99 -3.96 0.10 -30.96
CA GLY A 99 -3.41 -0.86 -31.93
C GLY A 99 -3.25 -2.28 -31.38
N LYS A 100 -2.93 -2.45 -30.09
CA LYS A 100 -2.85 -3.78 -29.46
C LYS A 100 -4.24 -4.39 -29.30
N LEU A 101 -5.21 -3.59 -28.88
CA LEU A 101 -6.60 -4.02 -28.73
C LEU A 101 -7.19 -4.51 -30.05
N ARG A 102 -7.03 -3.74 -31.12
CA ARG A 102 -7.53 -4.10 -32.44
C ARG A 102 -6.94 -5.41 -32.95
N ARG A 103 -5.63 -5.64 -32.76
CA ARG A 103 -4.97 -6.90 -33.13
C ARG A 103 -5.47 -8.09 -32.32
N ALA A 104 -5.83 -7.88 -31.06
CA ALA A 104 -6.40 -8.90 -30.18
C ALA A 104 -7.92 -9.09 -30.37
N GLY A 105 -8.56 -8.36 -31.29
CA GLY A 105 -10.01 -8.44 -31.49
C GLY A 105 -10.84 -7.83 -30.35
N HIS A 106 -10.23 -6.99 -29.50
CA HIS A 106 -10.91 -6.36 -28.37
C HIS A 106 -11.35 -4.92 -28.68
N GLY A 107 -12.48 -4.53 -28.10
CA GLY A 107 -12.95 -3.14 -28.09
C GLY A 107 -12.13 -2.26 -27.13
N MET A 108 -12.16 -0.95 -27.39
CA MET A 108 -11.60 0.07 -26.49
C MET A 108 -12.34 0.15 -25.15
N PHE A 109 -13.65 -0.12 -25.20
CA PHE A 109 -14.55 -0.20 -24.06
C PHE A 109 -15.11 -1.62 -23.97
N LEU A 110 -15.59 -2.01 -22.78
CA LEU A 110 -16.37 -3.22 -22.61
C LEU A 110 -17.77 -3.03 -23.19
N SER A 111 -18.30 -4.05 -23.85
CA SER A 111 -19.73 -4.14 -24.14
C SER A 111 -20.52 -4.42 -22.85
N PRO A 112 -21.83 -4.12 -22.81
CA PRO A 112 -22.69 -4.51 -21.70
C PRO A 112 -22.61 -6.01 -21.38
N ASP A 113 -22.51 -6.87 -22.39
CA ASP A 113 -22.38 -8.32 -22.18
C ASP A 113 -21.04 -8.71 -21.54
N GLU A 114 -19.94 -8.07 -21.95
CA GLU A 114 -18.63 -8.26 -21.30
C GLU A 114 -18.68 -7.80 -19.84
N VAL A 115 -19.36 -6.69 -19.55
CA VAL A 115 -19.58 -6.20 -18.18
C VAL A 115 -20.36 -7.22 -17.35
N LEU A 116 -21.49 -7.72 -17.87
CA LEU A 116 -22.31 -8.72 -17.19
C LEU A 116 -21.56 -10.03 -16.98
N LYS A 117 -20.67 -10.42 -17.90
CA LYS A 117 -19.81 -11.60 -17.74
C LYS A 117 -18.81 -11.46 -16.59
N ILE A 118 -18.32 -10.24 -16.31
CA ILE A 118 -17.42 -9.96 -15.19
C ILE A 118 -18.18 -9.84 -13.86
N ALA A 119 -19.41 -9.31 -13.90
CA ALA A 119 -20.22 -9.05 -12.71
C ALA A 119 -20.90 -10.29 -12.11
N ARG A 120 -20.96 -11.40 -12.86
CA ARG A 120 -21.52 -12.69 -12.42
C ARG A 120 -20.49 -13.50 -11.67
#